data_AF-A0A7V9SY86-F1
#
_entry.id   AF-A0A7V9SY86-F1
#
_cell.length_a   1.000
_cell.length_b   1.000
_cell.length_c   1.000
_cell.angle_alpha   90.00
_cell.angle_beta   90.00
_cell.angle_gamma   90.00
#
_symmetry.space_group_name_H-M   'P 1'
#
loop_
_entity.id
_entity.type
_entity.pdbx_description
1 polymer ?
#
loop_
_entity_poly.entity_id
_entity_poly.type
_entity_poly.pdbx_seq_one_letter_code
_entity_poly.pdbx_strand_id
1 'polypeptide(L)'
;LEYAEALGIAMQLTNILRDVKEDALMNRIYLPQEDLRKFNVTEKQIFDGVIDSNFIALVKFQIARARDYYEKSYKGIALLDADARFTVLLALRIYSRILTEIERQNYDVFQKRAHTTFRRKIFSIPRIWLEAKNF
;
A
#
# COMPACT_ATOMS: atom_id res chain seq x y z
N LEU A 1 -7.20 -14.69 13.30
CA LEU A 1 -7.74 -14.24 12.00
C LEU A 1 -7.55 -12.74 11.81
N GLU A 2 -7.88 -11.92 12.80
CA GLU A 2 -7.76 -10.44 12.76
C GLU A 2 -6.44 -9.90 12.17
N TYR A 3 -5.28 -10.45 12.55
CA TYR A 3 -3.98 -9.97 12.01
C TYR A 3 -3.76 -10.32 10.54
N ALA A 4 -4.23 -11.49 10.10
CA ALA A 4 -4.13 -11.93 8.72
C ALA A 4 -5.10 -11.12 7.83
N GLU A 5 -6.31 -10.86 8.32
CA GLU A 5 -7.27 -9.98 7.68
C GLU A 5 -6.70 -8.56 7.54
N ALA A 6 -6.09 -8.01 8.59
CA ALA A 6 -5.43 -6.71 8.54
C ALA A 6 -4.33 -6.67 7.47
N LEU A 7 -3.52 -7.73 7.33
CA LEU A 7 -2.50 -7.80 6.29
C LEU A 7 -3.13 -7.79 4.89
N GLY A 8 -4.18 -8.58 4.68
CA GLY A 8 -4.92 -8.63 3.42
C GLY A 8 -5.51 -7.27 3.04
N ILE A 9 -6.12 -6.57 4.00
CA ILE A 9 -6.67 -5.22 3.80
C ILE A 9 -5.55 -4.25 3.43
N ALA A 10 -4.44 -4.24 4.17
CA ALA A 10 -3.31 -3.35 3.91
C ALA A 10 -2.74 -3.55 2.49
N MET A 11 -2.58 -4.81 2.08
CA MET A 11 -2.10 -5.16 0.74
C MET A 11 -3.08 -4.73 -0.35
N GLN A 12 -4.39 -4.87 -0.14
CA GLN A 12 -5.36 -4.43 -1.14
C GLN A 12 -5.49 -2.93 -1.25
N LEU A 13 -5.49 -2.19 -0.15
CA LEU A 13 -5.41 -0.72 -0.20
C LEU A 13 -4.16 -0.26 -0.96
N THR A 14 -3.04 -0.95 -0.76
CA THR A 14 -1.80 -0.68 -1.49
C THR A 14 -1.91 -0.97 -2.99
N ASN A 15 -2.57 -2.08 -3.39
CA ASN A 15 -2.81 -2.39 -4.80
C ASN A 15 -3.72 -1.34 -5.46
N ILE A 16 -4.84 -0.99 -4.81
CA ILE A 16 -5.78 0.03 -5.30
C ILE A 16 -5.04 1.35 -5.56
N LEU A 17 -4.19 1.79 -4.63
CA LEU A 17 -3.42 3.02 -4.79
C LEU A 17 -2.35 2.94 -5.89
N ARG A 18 -1.72 1.79 -6.05
CA ARG A 18 -0.66 1.60 -7.04
C ARG A 18 -1.20 1.58 -8.48
N ASP A 19 -2.40 1.05 -8.65
CA ASP A 19 -2.95 0.68 -9.98
C ASP A 19 -4.12 1.59 -10.42
N VAL A 20 -4.31 2.76 -9.77
CA VAL A 20 -5.41 3.72 -10.05
C VAL A 20 -5.54 4.04 -11.54
N LYS A 21 -4.41 4.25 -12.25
CA LYS A 21 -4.43 4.55 -13.68
C LYS A 21 -4.88 3.35 -14.50
N GLU A 22 -4.27 2.19 -14.28
CA GLU A 22 -4.60 0.97 -14.99
C GLU A 22 -6.09 0.61 -14.80
N ASP A 23 -6.61 0.79 -13.59
CA ASP A 23 -8.02 0.59 -13.27
C ASP A 23 -8.91 1.61 -14.00
N ALA A 24 -8.54 2.89 -13.99
CA ALA A 24 -9.29 3.95 -14.69
C ALA A 24 -9.32 3.72 -16.21
N LEU A 25 -8.22 3.25 -16.82
CA LEU A 25 -8.17 2.87 -18.24
C LEU A 25 -9.09 1.69 -18.57
N MET A 26 -9.39 0.84 -17.59
CA MET A 26 -10.36 -0.24 -17.69
C MET A 26 -11.79 0.19 -17.32
N ASN A 27 -12.04 1.50 -17.19
CA ASN A 27 -13.30 2.09 -16.75
C ASN A 27 -13.75 1.60 -15.36
N ARG A 28 -12.79 1.44 -14.43
CA ARG A 28 -13.02 0.98 -13.05
C ARG A 28 -12.43 1.96 -12.04
N ILE A 29 -13.08 2.10 -10.90
CA ILE A 29 -12.61 2.88 -9.75
C ILE A 29 -12.79 2.02 -8.49
N TYR A 30 -11.69 1.63 -7.85
CA TYR A 30 -11.70 0.89 -6.59
C TYR A 30 -11.41 1.75 -5.36
N LEU A 31 -11.09 3.04 -5.54
CA LEU A 31 -11.01 3.99 -4.44
C LEU A 31 -12.38 4.06 -3.73
N PRO A 32 -12.42 4.01 -2.38
CA PRO A 32 -13.69 4.04 -1.67
C PRO A 32 -14.51 5.29 -2.01
N GLN A 33 -15.73 5.08 -2.47
CA GLN A 33 -16.63 6.13 -2.93
C GLN A 33 -16.98 7.15 -1.84
N GLU A 34 -17.05 6.70 -0.59
CA GLU A 34 -17.21 7.57 0.57
C GLU A 34 -16.02 8.53 0.77
N ASP A 35 -14.81 8.08 0.48
CA ASP A 35 -13.61 8.89 0.62
C ASP A 35 -13.46 9.85 -0.57
N LEU A 36 -13.83 9.43 -1.78
CA LEU A 36 -13.96 10.35 -2.93
C LEU A 36 -14.85 11.55 -2.58
N ARG A 37 -16.05 11.27 -2.02
CA ARG A 37 -16.97 12.32 -1.55
C ARG A 37 -16.35 13.15 -0.42
N LYS A 38 -15.74 12.52 0.58
CA LYS A 38 -15.14 13.19 1.74
C LYS A 38 -14.07 14.21 1.34
N PHE A 39 -13.28 13.90 0.31
CA PHE A 39 -12.20 14.75 -0.18
C PHE A 39 -12.61 15.62 -1.38
N ASN A 40 -13.88 15.62 -1.79
CA ASN A 40 -14.38 16.34 -2.97
C ASN A 40 -13.62 15.98 -4.26
N VAL A 41 -13.32 14.69 -4.45
CA VAL A 41 -12.72 14.15 -5.67
C VAL A 41 -13.82 13.46 -6.48
N THR A 42 -13.97 13.84 -7.74
CA THR A 42 -14.96 13.28 -8.66
C THR A 42 -14.38 12.12 -9.45
N GLU A 43 -15.24 11.19 -9.89
CA GLU A 43 -14.82 10.09 -10.78
C GLU A 43 -14.22 10.62 -12.10
N LYS A 44 -14.76 11.71 -12.63
CA LYS A 44 -14.22 12.37 -13.82
C LYS A 44 -12.77 12.81 -13.61
N GLN A 45 -12.44 13.38 -12.45
CA GLN A 45 -11.04 13.72 -12.12
C GLN A 45 -10.14 12.48 -12.11
N ILE A 46 -10.64 11.32 -11.65
CA ILE A 46 -9.88 10.06 -11.68
C ILE A 46 -9.64 9.61 -13.12
N PHE A 47 -10.68 9.60 -13.97
CA PHE A 47 -10.56 9.19 -15.37
C PHE A 47 -9.68 10.14 -16.19
N ASP A 48 -9.74 11.44 -15.91
CA ASP A 48 -8.90 12.45 -16.55
C ASP A 48 -7.46 12.49 -15.99
N GLY A 49 -7.18 11.76 -14.91
CA GLY A 49 -5.86 11.75 -14.25
C GLY A 49 -5.48 13.09 -13.60
N VAL A 50 -6.46 13.83 -13.08
CA VAL A 50 -6.25 15.14 -12.45
C VAL A 50 -5.66 14.98 -11.06
N ILE A 51 -4.47 15.57 -10.85
CA ILE A 51 -3.79 15.62 -9.55
C ILE A 51 -3.87 17.04 -9.02
N ASP A 52 -4.79 17.27 -8.08
CA ASP A 52 -4.91 18.51 -7.33
C ASP A 52 -4.68 18.28 -5.83
N SER A 53 -4.84 19.34 -5.02
CA SER A 53 -4.64 19.25 -3.57
C SER A 53 -5.63 18.30 -2.88
N ASN A 54 -6.86 18.18 -3.39
CA ASN A 54 -7.90 17.30 -2.86
C ASN A 54 -7.56 15.83 -3.13
N PHE A 55 -7.15 15.52 -4.35
CA PHE A 55 -6.68 14.19 -4.73
C PHE A 55 -5.45 13.78 -3.91
N ILE A 56 -4.47 14.67 -3.76
CA ILE A 56 -3.30 14.39 -2.92
C ILE A 56 -3.70 14.12 -1.47
N ALA A 57 -4.67 14.87 -0.93
CA ALA A 57 -5.19 14.65 0.42
C ALA A 57 -5.87 13.28 0.56
N LEU A 58 -6.67 12.87 -0.43
CA LEU A 58 -7.26 11.53 -0.51
C LEU A 58 -6.19 10.43 -0.50
N VAL A 59 -5.17 10.54 -1.36
CA VAL A 59 -4.10 9.53 -1.46
C VAL A 59 -3.34 9.43 -0.12
N LYS A 60 -2.99 10.56 0.49
CA LYS A 60 -2.36 10.58 1.82
C LYS A 60 -3.21 9.88 2.87
N PHE A 61 -4.52 10.11 2.86
CA PHE A 61 -5.45 9.48 3.78
C PHE A 61 -5.52 7.95 3.59
N GLN A 62 -5.58 7.47 2.35
CA GLN A 62 -5.54 6.02 2.08
C GLN A 62 -4.19 5.39 2.45
N ILE A 63 -3.07 6.09 2.23
CA ILE A 63 -1.73 5.63 2.65
C ILE A 63 -1.68 5.47 4.17
N ALA A 64 -2.18 6.46 4.93
CA ALA A 64 -2.24 6.39 6.38
C ALA A 64 -3.07 5.19 6.85
N ARG A 65 -4.28 5.01 6.28
CA ARG A 65 -5.15 3.87 6.57
C ARG A 65 -4.45 2.53 6.30
N ALA A 66 -3.77 2.38 5.16
CA ALA A 66 -3.04 1.16 4.83
C ALA A 66 -1.89 0.90 5.81
N ARG A 67 -1.19 1.94 6.26
CA ARG A 67 -0.13 1.84 7.28
C ARG A 67 -0.67 1.38 8.63
N ASP A 68 -1.83 1.87 9.05
CA ASP A 68 -2.45 1.42 10.30
C ASP A 68 -2.76 -0.09 10.26
N TYR A 69 -3.24 -0.60 9.12
CA TYR A 69 -3.44 -2.04 8.93
C TYR A 69 -2.12 -2.83 8.87
N TYR A 70 -1.06 -2.27 8.28
CA TYR A 70 0.27 -2.89 8.33
C TYR A 70 0.81 -2.99 9.76
N GLU A 71 0.70 -1.92 10.55
CA GLU A 71 1.09 -1.90 11.96
C GLU A 71 0.27 -2.90 12.79
N LYS A 72 -1.05 -2.98 12.52
CA LYS A 72 -1.92 -3.97 13.16
C LYS A 72 -1.47 -5.39 12.83
N SER A 73 -1.26 -5.71 11.55
CA SER A 73 -0.84 -7.04 11.11
C SER A 73 0.56 -7.44 11.56
N TYR A 74 1.47 -6.48 11.69
CA TYR A 74 2.84 -6.71 12.17
C TYR A 74 2.87 -7.40 13.54
N LYS A 75 1.95 -7.05 14.44
CA LYS A 75 1.81 -7.70 15.76
C LYS A 75 1.51 -9.20 15.67
N GLY A 76 0.86 -9.62 14.59
CA GLY A 76 0.54 -11.04 14.35
C GLY A 76 1.71 -11.88 13.85
N ILE A 77 2.84 -11.26 13.45
CA ILE A 77 4.01 -12.00 12.93
C ILE A 77 4.57 -12.95 14.00
N ALA A 78 4.63 -12.52 15.27
CA ALA A 78 5.11 -13.35 16.37
C ALA A 78 4.28 -14.63 16.60
N LEU A 79 3.02 -14.61 16.19
CA LEU A 79 2.08 -15.71 16.38
C LEU A 79 2.17 -16.79 15.29
N LEU A 80 2.95 -16.53 14.23
CA LEU A 80 3.18 -17.49 13.16
C LEU A 80 4.23 -18.53 13.58
N ASP A 81 4.15 -19.71 12.97
CA ASP A 81 5.22 -20.70 13.01
C ASP A 81 6.53 -20.08 12.51
N ALA A 82 7.64 -20.49 13.13
CA ALA A 82 8.95 -19.84 12.96
C ALA A 82 9.44 -19.82 11.50
N ASP A 83 9.08 -20.85 10.73
CA ASP A 83 9.38 -20.98 9.30
C ASP A 83 8.56 -20.02 8.41
N ALA A 84 7.34 -19.66 8.82
CA ALA A 84 6.47 -18.75 8.09
C ALA A 84 6.78 -17.25 8.34
N ARG A 85 7.32 -16.91 9.52
CA ARG A 85 7.56 -15.51 9.97
C ARG A 85 8.33 -14.69 8.95
N PHE A 86 9.43 -15.23 8.43
CA PHE A 86 10.29 -14.52 7.48
C PHE A 86 9.53 -14.17 6.20
N THR A 87 8.82 -15.13 5.62
CA THR A 87 8.09 -14.94 4.35
C THR A 87 6.99 -13.90 4.50
N VAL A 88 6.21 -13.97 5.58
CA VAL A 88 5.11 -13.02 5.82
C VAL A 88 5.64 -11.63 6.13
N LEU A 89 6.69 -11.52 6.95
CA LEU A 89 7.32 -10.22 7.24
C LEU A 89 7.94 -9.60 5.99
N LEU A 90 8.59 -10.40 5.14
CA LEU A 90 9.16 -9.93 3.88
C LEU A 90 8.07 -9.37 2.96
N ALA A 91 6.95 -10.10 2.82
CA ALA A 91 5.81 -9.64 2.03
C ALA A 91 5.24 -8.31 2.56
N LEU A 92 5.01 -8.22 3.87
CA LEU A 92 4.56 -7.01 4.56
C LEU A 92 5.47 -5.82 4.25
N ARG A 93 6.79 -5.98 4.44
CA ARG A 93 7.77 -4.90 4.26
C ARG A 93 7.89 -4.46 2.79
N ILE A 94 7.90 -5.41 1.85
CA ILE A 94 7.97 -5.11 0.41
C ILE A 94 6.73 -4.35 -0.05
N TYR A 95 5.54 -4.79 0.35
CA TYR A 95 4.29 -4.14 -0.05
C TYR A 95 4.13 -2.77 0.61
N SER A 96 4.35 -2.65 1.92
CA SER A 96 4.29 -1.36 2.63
C SER A 96 5.22 -0.31 2.00
N ARG A 97 6.38 -0.74 1.47
CA ARG A 97 7.31 0.14 0.79
C ARG A 97 6.78 0.74 -0.52
N ILE A 98 5.82 0.10 -1.19
CA ILE A 98 5.16 0.68 -2.38
C ILE A 98 4.54 2.03 -2.01
N LEU A 99 3.92 2.13 -0.82
CA LEU A 99 3.35 3.39 -0.32
C LEU A 99 4.42 4.48 -0.18
N THR A 100 5.63 4.13 0.28
CA THR A 100 6.76 5.08 0.34
C THR A 100 7.21 5.54 -1.04
N GLU A 101 7.17 4.66 -2.05
CA GLU A 101 7.50 5.08 -3.41
C GLU A 101 6.40 5.99 -3.99
N ILE A 102 5.12 5.79 -3.64
CA ILE A 102 4.03 6.74 -3.97
C ILE A 102 4.28 8.12 -3.34
N GLU A 103 4.67 8.17 -2.07
CA GLU A 103 5.03 9.44 -1.41
C GLU A 103 6.21 10.14 -2.10
N ARG A 104 7.23 9.39 -2.52
CA ARG A 104 8.44 9.92 -3.18
C ARG A 104 8.17 10.50 -4.57
N GLN A 105 7.15 10.02 -5.26
CA GLN A 105 6.71 10.59 -6.54
C GLN A 105 5.65 11.67 -6.35
N ASN A 106 5.62 12.32 -5.17
CA ASN A 106 4.66 13.38 -4.83
C ASN A 106 3.20 12.95 -4.98
N TYR A 107 2.89 11.69 -4.64
CA TYR A 107 1.54 11.10 -4.71
C TYR A 107 0.98 10.97 -6.13
N ASP A 108 1.81 11.15 -7.16
CA ASP A 108 1.42 10.98 -8.56
C ASP A 108 1.29 9.48 -8.89
N VAL A 109 0.07 8.95 -8.79
CA VAL A 109 -0.24 7.55 -9.15
C VAL A 109 -0.66 7.39 -10.61
N PHE A 110 -0.74 8.48 -11.38
CA PHE A 110 -1.17 8.44 -12.78
C PHE A 110 0.01 8.41 -13.76
N GLN A 111 1.12 9.08 -13.48
CA GLN A 111 2.25 9.10 -14.42
C GLN A 111 3.17 7.90 -14.27
N LYS A 112 3.40 7.45 -13.03
CA LYS A 112 4.37 6.38 -12.73
C LYS A 112 3.78 5.37 -11.78
N ARG A 113 3.81 4.11 -12.20
CA ARG A 113 3.45 2.99 -11.34
C ARG A 113 4.51 2.83 -10.25
N ALA A 114 4.10 3.01 -8.99
CA ALA A 114 4.99 2.84 -7.85
C ALA A 114 5.40 1.36 -7.70
N HIS A 115 6.69 1.09 -7.74
CA HIS A 115 7.22 -0.25 -7.57
C HIS A 115 8.53 -0.22 -6.80
N THR A 116 8.80 -1.31 -6.09
CA THR A 116 10.08 -1.49 -5.39
C THR A 116 11.12 -2.09 -6.33
N THR A 117 12.30 -1.47 -6.42
CA THR A 117 13.38 -1.97 -7.28
C THR A 117 13.97 -3.27 -6.74
N PHE A 118 14.42 -4.15 -7.64
CA PHE A 118 14.99 -5.46 -7.29
C PHE A 118 16.15 -5.35 -6.29
N ARG A 119 17.06 -4.39 -6.50
CA ARG A 119 18.18 -4.12 -5.57
C ARG A 119 17.70 -3.78 -4.16
N ARG A 120 16.68 -2.92 -4.04
CA ARG A 120 16.12 -2.54 -2.73
C ARG A 120 15.46 -3.73 -2.03
N LYS A 121 14.82 -4.64 -2.77
CA LYS A 121 14.29 -5.89 -2.22
C LYS A 121 15.42 -6.74 -1.63
N ILE A 122 16.49 -6.98 -2.39
CA ILE A 122 17.65 -7.76 -1.93
C ILE A 122 18.29 -7.17 -0.68
N PHE A 123 18.58 -5.86 -0.66
CA PHE A 123 19.23 -5.23 0.50
C PHE A 123 18.37 -5.26 1.77
N SER A 124 17.05 -5.43 1.66
CA SER A 124 16.16 -5.56 2.81
C SER A 124 16.17 -6.95 3.45
N ILE A 125 16.58 -7.99 2.71
CA ILE A 125 16.49 -9.40 3.15
C ILE A 125 17.26 -9.67 4.44
N PRO A 126 18.56 -9.31 4.59
CA PRO A 126 19.32 -9.67 5.79
C PRO A 126 18.72 -9.08 7.07
N ARG A 127 18.29 -7.81 7.01
CA ARG A 127 17.65 -7.12 8.14
C ARG A 127 16.32 -7.79 8.51
N ILE A 128 15.49 -8.09 7.52
CA ILE A 128 14.17 -8.71 7.73
C ILE A 128 14.33 -10.13 8.28
N TRP A 129 15.34 -10.88 7.83
CA TRP A 129 15.63 -12.21 8.35
C TRP A 129 16.06 -12.20 9.81
N LEU A 130 16.92 -11.25 10.20
CA LEU A 130 17.30 -11.07 11.60
C LEU A 130 16.09 -10.65 12.46
N GLU A 131 15.27 -9.74 11.97
CA GLU A 131 14.03 -9.31 12.64
C GLU A 131 13.06 -10.48 12.85
N ALA A 132 12.85 -11.31 11.82
CA ALA A 132 11.99 -12.49 11.89
C ALA A 132 12.43 -13.51 12.96
N LYS A 133 13.73 -13.62 13.20
CA LYS A 133 14.32 -14.49 14.23
C LYS A 133 14.20 -13.96 15.66
N ASN A 134 13.96 -12.67 15.81
CA ASN A 134 13.89 -11.99 17.11
C ASN A 134 12.47 -11.87 17.66
N PHE A 135 11.46 -12.42 16.95
CA PHE A 135 10.13 -12.66 17.49
C PHE A 135 10.09 -13.95 18.31
#